data_AF-A0A2E2UDU1-F1
#
_entry.id   AF-A0A2E2UDU1-F1
#
_cell.length_a   1.000
_cell.length_b   1.000
_cell.length_c   1.000
_cell.angle_alpha   90.00
_cell.angle_beta   90.00
_cell.angle_gamma   90.00
#
_symmetry.space_group_name_H-M   'P 1'
#
loop_
_entity.id
_entity.type
_entity.pdbx_description
1 polymer ?
#
loop_
_entity_poly.entity_id
_entity_poly.type
_entity_poly.pdbx_seq_one_letter_code
_entity_poly.pdbx_strand_id
1 'polypeptide(L)' 'MISQVERAALSVCLNLQEGNAKFTQKDRRRFFNIAYASQCEVQLVLKLEMVTELKELSYSVGGHCYRLQHRTQGH' A
#
# COMPACT_ATOMS: atom_id res chain seq x y z
N MET A 1 8.39 -2.42 17.26
CA MET A 1 7.31 -2.77 16.31
C MET A 1 6.66 -1.52 15.70
N ILE A 2 6.55 -0.40 16.40
CA ILE A 2 6.22 0.93 15.80
C ILE A 2 7.13 1.25 14.60
N SER A 3 8.44 1.02 14.71
CA SER A 3 9.39 1.19 13.60
C SER A 3 9.08 0.32 12.36
N GLN A 4 8.36 -0.80 12.52
CA GLN A 4 7.93 -1.62 11.40
C GLN A 4 6.70 -1.02 10.69
N VAL A 5 5.78 -0.40 11.44
CA VAL A 5 4.66 0.36 10.85
C VAL A 5 5.20 1.54 10.04
N GLU A 6 6.13 2.32 10.60
CA GLU A 6 6.72 3.48 9.92
C GLU A 6 7.44 3.07 8.64
N ARG A 7 8.25 2.00 8.70
CA ARG A 7 8.95 1.45 7.52
C ARG A 7 7.95 0.98 6.46
N ALA A 8 6.93 0.21 6.84
CA ALA A 8 5.93 -0.30 5.90
C ALA A 8 5.09 0.84 5.29
N ALA A 9 4.64 1.80 6.10
CA ALA A 9 3.89 2.96 5.64
C ALA A 9 4.72 3.84 4.68
N LEU A 10 6.00 4.06 4.98
CA LEU A 10 6.90 4.75 4.07
C LEU A 10 7.06 4.00 2.74
N SER A 11 7.17 2.67 2.77
CA SER A 11 7.21 1.83 1.58
C SER A 11 5.94 1.97 0.73
N VAL A 12 4.75 2.09 1.35
CA VAL A 12 3.49 2.37 0.63
C VAL A 12 3.62 3.67 -0.17
N CYS A 13 4.02 4.77 0.47
CA CYS A 13 4.16 6.08 -0.18
C CYS A 13 5.19 6.05 -1.32
N LEU A 14 6.36 5.46 -1.08
CA LEU A 14 7.44 5.39 -2.06
C LEU A 14 7.02 4.60 -3.31
N ASN A 15 6.40 3.43 -3.12
CA ASN A 15 5.97 2.59 -4.23
C ASN A 15 4.78 3.20 -4.99
N LEU A 16 3.86 3.90 -4.33
CA LEU A 16 2.81 4.65 -5.04
C LEU A 16 3.42 5.74 -5.94
N GLN A 17 4.38 6.51 -5.41
CA GLN A 17 5.03 7.57 -6.18
C GLN A 17 5.86 7.02 -7.33
N GLU A 18 6.64 5.96 -7.09
CA GLU A 18 7.45 5.34 -8.14
C GLU A 18 6.57 4.69 -9.21
N GLY A 19 5.46 4.05 -8.81
CA GLY A 19 4.45 3.55 -9.71
C GLY A 19 3.87 4.65 -10.59
N ASN A 20 3.48 5.79 -10.04
CA ASN A 20 2.98 6.93 -10.83
C ASN A 20 4.00 7.45 -11.84
N ALA A 21 5.30 7.35 -11.54
CA ALA A 21 6.36 7.78 -12.45
C ALA A 21 6.64 6.80 -13.61
N LYS A 22 6.08 5.57 -13.59
CA LYS A 22 6.35 4.61 -14.67
C LYS A 22 5.48 4.86 -15.91
N PHE A 23 6.11 4.73 -17.07
CA PHE A 23 5.50 4.97 -18.38
C PHE A 23 4.50 3.88 -18.77
N THR A 24 4.84 2.61 -18.55
CA THR A 24 4.00 1.48 -18.96
C THR A 24 3.03 1.05 -17.87
N GLN A 25 1.82 0.62 -18.25
CA GLN A 25 0.86 0.06 -17.28
C GLN A 25 1.40 -1.14 -16.51
N LYS A 26 2.21 -1.97 -17.19
CA LYS A 26 2.85 -3.15 -16.59
C LYS A 26 3.77 -2.77 -15.45
N ASP A 27 4.63 -1.78 -15.66
CA ASP A 27 5.55 -1.31 -14.63
C ASP A 27 4.81 -0.60 -13.51
N ARG A 28 3.83 0.28 -13.82
CA ARG A 28 2.96 0.90 -12.80
C ARG A 28 2.35 -0.13 -11.86
N ARG A 29 1.78 -1.19 -12.43
CA ARG A 29 1.14 -2.27 -11.66
C ARG A 29 2.12 -2.93 -10.70
N ARG A 30 3.34 -3.22 -11.13
CA ARG A 30 4.35 -3.85 -10.27
C ARG A 30 4.56 -3.06 -8.98
N PHE A 31 4.68 -1.74 -9.08
CA PHE A 31 4.82 -0.87 -7.92
C PHE A 31 3.54 -0.78 -7.08
N PHE A 32 2.38 -0.71 -7.70
CA PHE A 32 1.10 -0.72 -6.96
C PHE A 32 0.84 -2.04 -6.22
N ASN A 33 1.30 -3.18 -6.74
CA ASN A 33 1.29 -4.46 -6.04
C ASN A 33 2.17 -4.41 -4.78
N ILE A 34 3.37 -3.83 -4.89
CA ILE A 34 4.28 -3.68 -3.74
C ILE A 34 3.67 -2.74 -2.71
N ALA A 35 3.09 -1.61 -3.12
CA ALA A 35 2.38 -0.70 -2.23
C ALA A 35 1.23 -1.39 -1.49
N TYR A 36 0.43 -2.21 -2.19
CA TYR A 36 -0.63 -3.00 -1.57
C TYR A 36 -0.08 -4.02 -0.55
N ALA A 37 0.98 -4.74 -0.89
CA ALA A 37 1.62 -5.68 0.03
C ALA A 37 2.17 -4.98 1.29
N SER A 38 2.86 -3.85 1.14
CA SER A 38 3.32 -3.05 2.28
C SER A 38 2.15 -2.51 3.12
N GLN A 39 1.01 -2.19 2.52
CA GLN A 39 -0.17 -1.77 3.26
C GLN A 39 -0.79 -2.92 4.08
N CYS A 40 -0.75 -4.16 3.57
CA CYS A 40 -1.14 -5.33 4.35
C CYS A 40 -0.23 -5.54 5.56
N GLU A 41 1.08 -5.26 5.44
CA GLU A 41 2.00 -5.28 6.59
C GLU A 41 1.61 -4.22 7.63
N VAL A 42 1.29 -2.99 7.21
CA VAL A 42 0.79 -1.93 8.11
C VAL A 42 -0.46 -2.42 8.86
N GLN A 43 -1.45 -2.98 8.16
CA GLN A 43 -2.67 -3.50 8.77
C GLN A 43 -2.40 -4.62 9.78
N LEU A 44 -1.48 -5.53 9.46
CA LEU A 44 -1.11 -6.63 10.34
C LEU A 44 -0.45 -6.09 11.63
N VAL A 45 0.51 -5.18 11.52
CA VAL A 45 1.21 -4.66 12.70
C VAL A 45 0.27 -3.82 13.57
N LEU A 46 -0.61 -3.00 12.99
CA LEU A 46 -1.64 -2.28 13.76
C LEU A 46 -2.56 -3.24 14.53
N LYS A 47 -2.95 -4.36 13.89
CA LYS A 47 -3.76 -5.39 14.55
C LYS A 47 -3.03 -6.06 15.70
N LEU A 48 -1.75 -6.39 15.52
CA LEU A 48 -0.92 -7.02 16.56
C LEU A 48 -0.67 -6.10 17.75
N GLU A 49 -0.52 -4.80 17.50
CA GLU A 49 -0.32 -3.78 18.53
C GLU A 49 -1.63 -3.26 19.15
N MET A 50 -2.78 -3.79 18.72
CA MET A 50 -4.11 -3.33 19.15
C MET A 50 -4.33 -1.82 18.94
N VAL A 51 -3.67 -1.22 17.95
CA VAL A 51 -3.84 0.19 17.59
C VAL A 51 -5.11 0.34 16.77
N THR A 52 -6.15 0.90 17.39
CA THR A 52 -7.48 0.99 16.78
C THR A 52 -7.76 2.35 16.15
N GLU A 53 -7.07 3.43 16.58
CA GLU A 53 -7.31 4.78 16.08
C GLU A 53 -7.04 4.91 14.57
N LEU A 54 -6.14 4.08 14.03
CA LEU A 54 -5.71 4.12 12.63
C LEU A 54 -6.40 3.07 11.75
N LYS A 55 -7.28 2.23 12.31
CA LYS A 55 -7.85 1.07 11.62
C LYS A 55 -8.61 1.46 10.35
N GLU A 56 -9.54 2.41 10.46
CA GLU A 56 -10.38 2.83 9.32
C GLU A 56 -9.55 3.50 8.22
N LEU A 57 -8.58 4.34 8.62
CA LEU A 57 -7.64 4.94 7.66
C LEU A 57 -6.83 3.85 6.94
N SER A 58 -6.34 2.87 7.68
CA SER A 58 -5.56 1.76 7.14
C SER A 58 -6.36 0.88 6.17
N TYR A 59 -7.66 0.67 6.39
CA TYR A 59 -8.53 0.01 5.43
C TYR A 59 -8.82 0.86 4.20
N SER A 60 -9.06 2.16 4.37
CA SER A 60 -9.25 3.09 3.26
C SER A 60 -8.06 3.10 2.31
N VAL A 61 -6.84 3.23 2.85
CA VAL A 61 -5.59 3.16 2.06
C VAL A 61 -5.44 1.79 1.38
N GLY A 62 -5.73 0.70 2.09
CA GLY A 62 -5.74 -0.66 1.51
C GLY A 62 -6.67 -0.79 0.31
N GLY A 63 -7.89 -0.25 0.41
CA GLY A 63 -8.85 -0.21 -0.70
C GLY A 63 -8.35 0.62 -1.89
N HIS A 64 -7.67 1.74 -1.63
CA HIS A 64 -7.06 2.56 -2.68
C HIS A 64 -5.94 1.82 -3.42
N CYS A 65 -5.00 1.22 -2.68
CA CYS A 65 -3.94 0.39 -3.24
C CYS A 65 -4.50 -0.78 -4.05
N TYR A 66 -5.51 -1.48 -3.52
CA TYR A 66 -6.19 -2.58 -4.20
C TYR A 66 -6.79 -2.15 -5.55
N ARG A 67 -7.45 -0.99 -5.61
CA ARG A 67 -8.01 -0.48 -6.87
C ARG A 67 -6.92 -0.13 -7.87
N LEU A 68 -5.81 0.48 -7.45
CA LEU A 68 -4.71 0.87 -8.33
C LEU A 68 -4.04 -0.34 -9.01
N GLN A 69 -3.81 -1.42 -8.26
CA GLN A 69 -3.24 -2.65 -8.84
C GLN A 69 -4.16 -3.33 -9.86
N HIS A 70 -5.49 -3.16 -9.76
CA HIS A 70 -6.45 -3.77 -10.67
C HIS A 70 -6.85 -2.86 -11.86
N ARG A 71 -6.91 -1.53 -11.66
CA ARG A 71 -7.24 -0.56 -12.74
C ARG A 71 -6.22 -0.54 -13.88
N THR A 72 -5.00 -0.99 -13.61
CA THR A 72 -3.99 -1.15 -14.65
C THR A 72 -4.31 -2.33 -15.59
N GLN A 73 -5.29 -3.22 -15.33
CA GLN A 73 -5.71 -4.38 -16.18
C GLN A 73 -6.61 -4.01 -17.38
N GLY A 74 -6.42 -2.85 -18.01
CA GLY A 74 -7.15 -2.53 -19.25
C GLY A 74 -6.77 -3.48 -20.39
N HIS A 75 -7.78 -4.11 -21.00
CA HIS A 75 -7.74 -4.68 -22.36
C HIS A 75 -7.53 -3.56 -23.39
#